data_AF-A0A3C1DES1-F1
#
_entry.id   AF-A0A3C1DES1-F1
#
_cell.length_a   1.000
_cell.length_b   1.000
_cell.length_c   1.000
_cell.angle_alpha   90.00
_cell.angle_beta   90.00
_cell.angle_gamma   90.00
#
_symmetry.space_group_name_H-M   'P 1'
#
loop_
_entity.id
_entity.type
_entity.pdbx_description
1 polymer ?
#
loop_
_entity_poly.entity_id
_entity_poly.type
_entity_poly.pdbx_seq_one_letter_code
_entity_poly.pdbx_strand_id
1 'polypeptide(L)'
;MFMAEFRPFFACLVAFDETNAFNPGYSRFDTYHILCFSSFERHKCSSVQYFGPNVPKSGSGARMGVFYPRALRYTRLTEIGSACAALVYHETVMMRRRNEANRVGAIALAIMALCAVALLASCGGSGGSGAGGGQDSATGAAFTQPAGVAMPEVPAEGPAIDASRAADGYVVARSSSASRLKFQVSKGEMVYNYDLPNDGTPTVFPLNMENGAYVFRIMKNTEGNNYVEIERLEQDVALSSEFAPFVIPNQFCSYNQESACVAKARELTANAENQGEAVRSICKYIMDNISYDTGKAQQLKTLTGYIPNPDETLASQTGVCFDYASLGAAMLRSLGLPTKIITGYVAPGDLYHAWIMVYVDGSWQTGEFSVNPDSWSRVDLTFAASGSTEFTGDGTSYTERYVY
;
A
#
# COMPACT_ATOMS: atom_id res chain seq x y z
N MET A 1 22.19 30.54 -14.32
CA MET A 1 23.20 30.30 -15.37
C MET A 1 23.32 28.79 -15.53
N PHE A 2 23.06 28.30 -16.75
CA PHE A 2 22.93 26.90 -17.16
C PHE A 2 24.16 26.03 -16.85
N MET A 3 23.94 24.72 -16.66
CA MET A 3 24.70 23.68 -17.38
C MET A 3 23.82 22.45 -17.62
N ALA A 4 23.67 22.10 -18.90
CA ALA A 4 23.03 20.91 -19.41
C ALA A 4 24.12 19.97 -19.95
N GLU A 5 24.06 18.68 -19.63
CA GLU A 5 24.95 17.65 -20.21
C GLU A 5 24.21 16.85 -21.29
N PHE A 6 24.87 16.74 -22.45
CA PHE A 6 24.46 16.02 -23.66
C PHE A 6 24.57 14.49 -23.49
N ARG A 7 23.63 13.73 -24.07
CA ARG A 7 23.74 12.27 -24.30
C ARG A 7 23.82 11.98 -25.81
N PRO A 8 24.63 11.01 -26.27
CA PRO A 8 24.74 10.66 -27.69
C PRO A 8 23.58 9.75 -28.15
N PHE A 9 23.09 9.98 -29.38
CA PHE A 9 22.08 9.17 -30.07
C PHE A 9 22.76 8.03 -30.87
N PHE A 10 22.27 6.80 -30.72
CA PHE A 10 22.54 5.68 -31.63
C PHE A 10 21.29 5.43 -32.50
N ALA A 11 21.45 5.37 -33.83
CA ALA A 11 20.38 5.00 -34.76
C ALA A 11 20.60 3.56 -35.25
N CYS A 12 19.60 2.69 -35.08
CA CYS A 12 19.60 1.33 -35.60
C CYS A 12 18.61 1.27 -36.77
N LEU A 13 19.10 0.97 -37.98
CA LEU A 13 18.26 0.80 -39.17
C LEU A 13 18.03 -0.70 -39.39
N VAL A 14 16.77 -1.14 -39.42
CA VAL A 14 16.40 -2.52 -39.77
C VAL A 14 15.96 -2.53 -41.24
N ALA A 15 16.68 -3.24 -42.10
CA ALA A 15 16.26 -3.49 -43.48
C ALA A 15 15.51 -4.82 -43.56
N PHE A 16 14.34 -4.83 -44.19
CA PHE A 16 13.57 -6.04 -44.52
C PHE A 16 13.88 -6.43 -45.97
N ASP A 17 14.29 -7.67 -46.20
CA ASP A 17 14.33 -8.27 -47.54
C ASP A 17 13.10 -9.16 -47.73
N GLU A 18 12.20 -8.75 -48.62
CA GLU A 18 11.03 -9.51 -49.05
C GLU A 18 11.39 -10.35 -50.30
N THR A 19 12.02 -11.50 -50.15
CA THR A 19 11.95 -12.56 -51.18
C THR A 19 12.19 -13.97 -50.59
N ASN A 20 11.13 -14.74 -50.36
CA ASN A 20 10.91 -16.03 -51.05
C ASN A 20 9.76 -16.88 -50.49
N ALA A 21 9.15 -17.57 -51.46
CA ALA A 21 7.96 -18.40 -51.47
C ALA A 21 7.79 -19.46 -50.36
N PHE A 22 6.50 -19.68 -50.07
CA PHE A 22 5.82 -20.74 -49.33
C PHE A 22 6.45 -22.15 -49.39
N ASN A 23 6.58 -22.79 -48.23
CA ASN A 23 6.62 -24.25 -48.09
C ASN A 23 5.96 -24.65 -46.74
N PRO A 24 4.88 -25.46 -46.72
CA PRO A 24 4.18 -25.78 -45.47
C PRO A 24 4.77 -27.06 -44.88
N GLY A 25 5.54 -26.94 -43.78
CA GLY A 25 6.04 -28.15 -43.10
C GLY A 25 7.10 -27.98 -42.03
N TYR A 26 7.57 -26.77 -41.71
CA TYR A 26 8.54 -26.55 -40.63
C TYR A 26 8.15 -25.37 -39.74
N SER A 27 8.18 -25.59 -38.42
CA SER A 27 8.03 -24.57 -37.40
C SER A 27 9.16 -23.54 -37.52
N ARG A 28 8.81 -22.25 -37.69
CA ARG A 28 9.78 -21.14 -37.73
C ARG A 28 10.51 -21.01 -36.40
N PHE A 29 11.82 -21.20 -36.42
CA PHE A 29 12.71 -20.52 -35.48
C PHE A 29 13.11 -19.19 -36.13
N ASP A 30 12.70 -18.09 -35.50
CA ASP A 30 13.09 -16.75 -35.95
C ASP A 30 14.60 -16.58 -35.80
N THR A 31 15.30 -16.55 -36.94
CA THR A 31 16.73 -16.27 -36.98
C THR A 31 16.89 -14.77 -37.21
N TYR A 32 17.35 -14.03 -36.19
CA TYR A 32 17.61 -12.59 -36.30
C TYR A 32 19.08 -12.37 -36.69
N HIS A 33 19.32 -11.66 -37.80
CA HIS A 33 20.64 -11.16 -38.15
C HIS A 33 20.80 -9.73 -37.65
N ILE A 34 21.70 -9.51 -36.67
CA ILE A 34 22.08 -8.17 -36.21
C ILE A 34 23.35 -7.76 -36.96
N LEU A 35 23.25 -6.78 -37.86
CA LEU A 35 24.40 -6.12 -38.47
C LEU A 35 24.74 -4.85 -37.67
N CYS A 36 25.82 -4.90 -36.87
CA CYS A 36 26.38 -3.71 -36.24
C CYS A 36 27.40 -3.05 -37.18
N PHE A 37 27.16 -1.83 -37.62
CA PHE A 37 28.18 -0.99 -38.25
C PHE A 37 28.74 0.01 -37.22
N SER A 38 30.04 -0.06 -36.96
CA SER A 38 30.77 1.04 -36.32
C SER A 38 31.25 1.99 -37.41
N SER A 39 30.82 3.25 -37.37
CA SER A 39 31.40 4.30 -38.22
C SER A 39 32.76 4.71 -37.64
N PHE A 40 33.82 4.10 -38.15
CA PHE A 40 35.16 4.69 -38.17
C PHE A 40 35.82 4.28 -39.49
N GLU A 41 36.23 5.30 -40.24
CA GLU A 41 37.01 5.39 -41.49
C GLU A 41 37.23 4.17 -42.40
N ARG A 42 37.17 4.45 -43.71
CA ARG A 42 37.39 3.54 -44.84
C ARG A 42 38.67 2.71 -44.67
N HIS A 43 38.54 1.38 -44.63
CA HIS A 43 39.24 0.42 -45.51
C HIS A 43 38.94 -1.03 -45.08
N LYS A 44 38.57 -1.87 -46.06
CA LYS A 44 38.58 -3.35 -46.11
C LYS A 44 38.72 -4.10 -44.76
N CYS A 45 37.71 -4.88 -44.36
CA CYS A 45 37.90 -6.33 -44.18
C CYS A 45 36.60 -7.10 -43.95
N SER A 46 36.63 -8.29 -44.53
CA SER A 46 35.67 -9.38 -44.55
C SER A 46 35.90 -10.32 -43.37
N SER A 47 34.89 -10.57 -42.55
CA SER A 47 34.62 -11.88 -41.93
C SER A 47 33.29 -11.84 -41.17
N VAL A 48 32.44 -12.83 -41.42
CA VAL A 48 31.19 -13.09 -40.68
C VAL A 48 31.44 -14.35 -39.84
N GLN A 49 31.24 -14.29 -38.53
CA GLN A 49 31.28 -15.46 -37.65
C GLN A 49 29.87 -15.87 -37.22
N TYR A 50 29.57 -17.15 -37.35
CA TYR A 50 28.33 -17.80 -36.94
C TYR A 50 28.49 -18.44 -35.55
N PHE A 51 27.49 -18.32 -34.67
CA PHE A 51 27.44 -19.01 -33.38
C PHE A 51 26.13 -19.82 -33.26
N GLY A 52 26.25 -21.13 -33.01
CA GLY A 52 25.15 -22.04 -32.67
C GLY A 52 25.49 -22.89 -31.44
N PRO A 53 24.51 -23.47 -30.73
CA PRO A 53 24.71 -24.11 -29.43
C PRO A 53 25.26 -25.56 -29.56
N ASN A 54 26.30 -25.88 -28.77
CA ASN A 54 26.97 -27.20 -28.74
C ASN A 54 26.39 -28.14 -27.66
N VAL A 55 26.27 -29.44 -28.02
CA VAL A 55 25.98 -30.61 -27.17
C VAL A 55 27.31 -31.30 -26.78
N PRO A 56 27.49 -31.91 -25.59
CA PRO A 56 28.80 -32.37 -25.15
C PRO A 56 29.17 -33.78 -25.66
N LYS A 57 30.44 -33.97 -26.03
CA LYS A 57 31.13 -35.28 -26.07
C LYS A 57 32.53 -35.20 -25.46
N SER A 58 32.90 -36.30 -24.81
CA SER A 58 34.15 -36.62 -24.11
C SER A 58 35.39 -36.75 -25.00
N GLY A 59 36.59 -36.45 -24.47
CA GLY A 59 37.86 -37.04 -24.93
C GLY A 59 39.11 -36.13 -24.93
N SER A 60 40.00 -36.37 -23.96
CA SER A 60 41.48 -36.21 -23.92
C SER A 60 42.26 -35.26 -24.87
N GLY A 61 43.17 -34.46 -24.29
CA GLY A 61 44.54 -34.31 -24.81
C GLY A 61 45.14 -32.90 -24.94
N ALA A 62 46.25 -32.70 -24.22
CA ALA A 62 47.38 -31.79 -24.46
C ALA A 62 47.30 -30.28 -24.11
N ARG A 63 48.35 -29.85 -23.38
CA ARG A 63 48.65 -28.49 -22.90
C ARG A 63 49.38 -27.66 -23.97
N MET A 64 49.06 -26.37 -24.05
CA MET A 64 50.02 -25.32 -24.44
C MET A 64 49.70 -24.04 -23.66
N GLY A 65 50.70 -23.52 -22.94
CA GLY A 65 50.58 -22.29 -22.15
C GLY A 65 50.78 -21.05 -23.02
N VAL A 66 49.92 -20.05 -22.82
CA VAL A 66 50.12 -18.69 -23.32
C VAL A 66 49.76 -17.72 -22.19
N PHE A 67 50.66 -16.76 -21.97
CA PHE A 67 50.62 -15.72 -20.95
C PHE A 67 49.40 -14.77 -21.09
N TYR A 68 48.84 -14.36 -19.95
CA TYR A 68 47.74 -13.41 -19.79
C TYR A 68 48.11 -11.97 -20.19
N PRO A 69 47.10 -11.17 -20.59
CA PRO A 69 46.90 -9.89 -19.92
C PRO A 69 45.46 -9.70 -19.41
N ARG A 70 45.38 -9.23 -18.15
CA ARG A 70 44.26 -8.54 -17.46
C ARG A 70 42.82 -8.80 -17.96
N ALA A 71 42.05 -9.51 -17.15
CA ALA A 71 40.60 -9.57 -17.20
C ALA A 71 39.97 -8.17 -16.96
N LEU A 72 39.59 -7.49 -18.04
CA LEU A 72 38.66 -6.36 -18.03
C LEU A 72 37.24 -6.90 -18.28
N ARG A 73 36.45 -6.91 -17.20
CA ARG A 73 34.97 -6.93 -17.10
C ARG A 73 34.19 -7.28 -18.40
N TYR A 74 33.90 -8.57 -18.57
CA TYR A 74 33.00 -9.11 -19.59
C TYR A 74 31.49 -9.07 -19.19
N THR A 75 31.12 -8.32 -18.16
CA THR A 75 29.73 -8.27 -17.65
C THR A 75 28.84 -7.21 -18.30
N ARG A 76 29.38 -6.19 -19.00
CA ARG A 76 28.56 -5.09 -19.55
C ARG A 76 27.95 -5.34 -20.93
N LEU A 77 28.49 -6.24 -21.74
CA LEU A 77 27.98 -6.44 -23.12
C LEU A 77 26.75 -7.36 -23.16
N THR A 78 26.62 -8.30 -22.23
CA THR A 78 25.43 -9.15 -22.08
C THR A 78 24.24 -8.41 -21.48
N GLU A 79 24.48 -7.47 -20.55
CA GLU A 79 23.42 -6.64 -19.95
C GLU A 79 22.82 -5.64 -20.96
N ILE A 80 23.65 -5.05 -21.83
CA ILE A 80 23.18 -4.10 -22.85
C ILE A 80 22.37 -4.82 -23.94
N GLY A 81 22.79 -6.01 -24.37
CA GLY A 81 22.04 -6.83 -25.33
C GLY A 81 20.67 -7.28 -24.80
N SER A 82 20.61 -7.63 -23.51
CA SER A 82 19.36 -8.04 -22.85
C SER A 82 18.40 -6.86 -22.63
N ALA A 83 18.93 -5.68 -22.27
CA ALA A 83 18.14 -4.46 -22.13
C ALA A 83 17.54 -3.97 -23.46
N CYS A 84 18.29 -4.05 -24.57
CA CYS A 84 17.77 -3.69 -25.89
C CYS A 84 16.68 -4.66 -26.39
N ALA A 85 16.82 -5.97 -26.14
CA ALA A 85 15.78 -6.95 -26.45
C ALA A 85 14.50 -6.74 -25.63
N ALA A 86 14.63 -6.38 -24.34
CA ALA A 86 13.50 -6.09 -23.47
C ALA A 86 12.73 -4.81 -23.88
N LEU A 87 13.44 -3.77 -24.33
CA LEU A 87 12.81 -2.53 -24.82
C LEU A 87 12.04 -2.75 -26.12
N VAL A 88 12.60 -3.51 -27.07
CA VAL A 88 11.92 -3.83 -28.34
C VAL A 88 10.69 -4.72 -28.10
N TYR A 89 10.77 -5.68 -27.17
CA TYR A 89 9.63 -6.50 -26.77
C TYR A 89 8.53 -5.67 -26.06
N HIS A 90 8.92 -4.74 -25.19
CA HIS A 90 7.99 -3.87 -24.49
C HIS A 90 7.25 -2.91 -25.45
N GLU A 91 7.96 -2.31 -26.41
CA GLU A 91 7.37 -1.45 -27.45
C GLU A 91 6.41 -2.22 -28.37
N THR A 92 6.76 -3.45 -28.79
CA THR A 92 5.88 -4.27 -29.65
C THR A 92 4.64 -4.80 -28.92
N VAL A 93 4.74 -5.14 -27.63
CA VAL A 93 3.59 -5.50 -26.79
C VAL A 93 2.69 -4.29 -26.53
N MET A 94 3.26 -3.11 -26.28
CA MET A 94 2.51 -1.86 -26.11
C MET A 94 1.80 -1.43 -27.40
N MET A 95 2.43 -1.56 -28.57
CA MET A 95 1.77 -1.27 -29.86
C MET A 95 0.63 -2.26 -30.16
N ARG A 96 0.78 -3.56 -29.84
CA ARG A 96 -0.33 -4.53 -29.96
C ARG A 96 -1.50 -4.17 -29.04
N ARG A 97 -1.23 -3.84 -27.76
CA ARG A 97 -2.26 -3.45 -26.79
C ARG A 97 -2.97 -2.14 -27.17
N ARG A 98 -2.26 -1.18 -27.76
CA ARG A 98 -2.84 0.08 -28.26
C ARG A 98 -3.76 -0.13 -29.46
N ASN A 99 -3.42 -1.06 -30.35
CA ASN A 99 -4.27 -1.43 -31.49
C ASN A 99 -5.50 -2.26 -31.08
N GLU A 100 -5.41 -3.07 -30.02
CA GLU A 100 -6.56 -3.79 -29.44
C GLU A 100 -7.52 -2.85 -28.68
N ALA A 101 -6.98 -1.91 -27.87
CA ALA A 101 -7.78 -0.88 -27.20
C ALA A 101 -8.53 0.03 -28.18
N ASN A 102 -7.90 0.40 -29.30
CA ASN A 102 -8.55 1.19 -30.36
C ASN A 102 -9.65 0.40 -31.10
N ARG A 103 -9.53 -0.93 -31.21
CA ARG A 103 -10.57 -1.80 -31.78
C ARG A 103 -11.77 -1.97 -30.85
N VAL A 104 -11.54 -2.11 -29.55
CA VAL A 104 -12.61 -2.18 -28.54
C VAL A 104 -13.33 -0.84 -28.40
N GLY A 105 -12.61 0.28 -28.45
CA GLY A 105 -13.19 1.62 -28.45
C GLY A 105 -14.08 1.91 -29.67
N ALA A 106 -13.69 1.44 -30.86
CA ALA A 106 -14.51 1.60 -32.07
C ALA A 106 -15.80 0.75 -32.04
N ILE A 107 -15.77 -0.42 -31.41
CA ILE A 107 -16.96 -1.28 -31.23
C ILE A 107 -17.92 -0.69 -30.19
N ALA A 108 -17.41 -0.13 -29.09
CA ALA A 108 -18.23 0.54 -28.07
C ALA A 108 -18.95 1.80 -28.60
N LEU A 109 -18.30 2.58 -29.47
CA LEU A 109 -18.90 3.73 -30.15
C LEU A 109 -19.99 3.32 -31.16
N ALA A 110 -19.83 2.19 -31.84
CA ALA A 110 -20.85 1.66 -32.76
C ALA A 110 -22.08 1.13 -32.01
N ILE A 111 -21.91 0.52 -30.83
CA ILE A 111 -23.01 0.05 -29.98
C ILE A 111 -23.77 1.23 -29.35
N MET A 112 -23.08 2.28 -28.90
CA MET A 112 -23.74 3.50 -28.40
C MET A 112 -24.51 4.25 -29.49
N ALA A 113 -24.01 4.26 -30.74
CA ALA A 113 -24.72 4.85 -31.86
C ALA A 113 -25.98 4.06 -32.25
N LEU A 114 -25.99 2.73 -32.08
CA LEU A 114 -27.16 1.88 -32.32
C LEU A 114 -28.23 2.00 -31.22
N CYS A 115 -27.83 2.20 -29.95
CA CYS A 115 -28.75 2.45 -28.85
C CYS A 115 -29.42 3.85 -28.92
N ALA A 116 -28.71 4.85 -29.47
CA ALA A 116 -29.25 6.21 -29.62
C ALA A 116 -30.37 6.30 -30.68
N VAL A 117 -30.40 5.38 -31.66
CA VAL A 117 -31.46 5.34 -32.70
C VAL A 117 -32.72 4.63 -32.19
N ALA A 118 -32.62 3.80 -31.16
CA ALA A 118 -33.77 3.07 -30.58
C ALA A 118 -34.59 3.90 -29.56
N LEU A 119 -34.11 5.07 -29.12
CA LEU A 119 -34.75 5.87 -28.07
C LEU A 119 -35.64 7.03 -28.56
N LEU A 120 -35.84 7.19 -29.86
CA LEU A 120 -36.72 8.25 -30.42
C LEU A 120 -38.15 7.80 -30.76
N ALA A 121 -38.60 6.65 -30.26
CA ALA A 121 -39.97 6.17 -30.45
C ALA A 121 -40.59 5.68 -29.13
N SER A 122 -40.72 6.54 -28.12
CA SER A 122 -41.72 6.35 -27.08
C SER A 122 -42.03 7.66 -26.36
N CYS A 123 -43.10 8.32 -26.80
CA CYS A 123 -43.75 9.39 -26.07
C CYS A 123 -44.89 8.79 -25.23
N GLY A 124 -44.93 9.13 -23.94
CA GLY A 124 -46.11 8.99 -23.09
C GLY A 124 -45.89 8.16 -21.82
N GLY A 125 -45.80 8.82 -20.67
CA GLY A 125 -45.88 8.14 -19.38
C GLY A 125 -45.22 8.89 -18.23
N SER A 126 -46.00 9.70 -17.54
CA SER A 126 -45.67 10.47 -16.35
C SER A 126 -45.28 9.62 -15.12
N GLY A 127 -44.21 10.03 -14.45
CA GLY A 127 -44.12 10.14 -12.98
C GLY A 127 -43.90 8.86 -12.16
N GLY A 128 -42.71 8.75 -11.56
CA GLY A 128 -42.48 7.89 -10.38
C GLY A 128 -41.20 7.07 -10.41
N SER A 129 -40.03 7.69 -10.54
CA SER A 129 -38.76 6.99 -10.32
C SER A 129 -38.49 6.88 -8.83
N GLY A 130 -38.87 5.73 -8.25
CA GLY A 130 -38.37 5.31 -6.95
C GLY A 130 -36.85 5.12 -7.04
N ALA A 131 -36.11 5.90 -6.26
CA ALA A 131 -34.72 5.61 -5.97
C ALA A 131 -34.65 4.29 -5.20
N GLY A 132 -33.92 3.31 -5.73
CA GLY A 132 -33.64 2.07 -5.03
C GLY A 132 -32.71 2.35 -3.85
N GLY A 133 -33.28 2.55 -2.67
CA GLY A 133 -32.56 2.53 -1.41
C GLY A 133 -32.22 1.09 -1.05
N GLY A 134 -30.94 0.72 -1.12
CA GLY A 134 -30.44 -0.46 -0.43
C GLY A 134 -30.75 -0.32 1.06
N GLN A 135 -31.28 -1.37 1.68
CA GLN A 135 -31.66 -1.35 3.09
C GLN A 135 -30.40 -1.25 3.96
N ASP A 136 -30.07 -0.02 4.37
CA ASP A 136 -29.08 0.30 5.39
C ASP A 136 -29.55 -0.26 6.74
N SER A 137 -29.30 -1.56 6.93
CA SER A 137 -29.71 -2.33 8.09
C SER A 137 -28.48 -2.84 8.83
N ALA A 138 -28.50 -2.68 10.15
CA ALA A 138 -27.47 -3.15 11.06
C ALA A 138 -28.08 -4.09 12.10
N THR A 139 -27.35 -5.15 12.45
CA THR A 139 -27.79 -6.15 13.43
C THR A 139 -26.60 -6.57 14.29
N GLY A 140 -26.84 -7.35 15.35
CA GLY A 140 -25.77 -7.97 16.12
C GLY A 140 -26.09 -8.15 17.59
N ALA A 141 -25.09 -8.54 18.36
CA ALA A 141 -25.12 -8.59 19.80
C ALA A 141 -25.45 -7.23 20.41
N ALA A 142 -26.14 -7.28 21.54
CA ALA A 142 -26.52 -6.10 22.30
C ALA A 142 -25.28 -5.25 22.62
N PHE A 143 -25.38 -3.96 22.34
CA PHE A 143 -24.32 -3.01 22.65
C PHE A 143 -24.66 -2.26 23.92
N THR A 144 -23.69 -2.14 24.81
CA THR A 144 -23.78 -1.28 25.97
C THR A 144 -22.53 -0.42 25.98
N GLN A 145 -22.72 0.89 25.92
CA GLN A 145 -21.61 1.83 25.96
C GLN A 145 -20.78 1.63 27.24
N PRO A 146 -19.44 1.53 27.14
CA PRO A 146 -18.62 1.33 28.32
C PRO A 146 -18.62 2.58 29.23
N ALA A 147 -18.60 2.37 30.55
CA ALA A 147 -18.63 3.46 31.53
C ALA A 147 -17.44 4.41 31.36
N GLY A 148 -16.25 3.87 31.09
CA GLY A 148 -15.03 4.61 30.81
C GLY A 148 -14.36 4.15 29.51
N VAL A 149 -13.19 4.70 29.24
CA VAL A 149 -12.34 4.34 28.11
C VAL A 149 -11.18 3.47 28.58
N ALA A 150 -10.87 2.39 27.85
CA ALA A 150 -9.69 1.58 28.13
C ALA A 150 -8.42 2.39 27.81
N MET A 151 -7.53 2.52 28.80
CA MET A 151 -6.30 3.29 28.69
C MET A 151 -5.10 2.41 29.05
N PRO A 152 -3.95 2.56 28.36
CA PRO A 152 -2.73 1.89 28.75
C PRO A 152 -2.28 2.41 30.13
N GLU A 153 -1.94 1.48 31.01
CA GLU A 153 -1.23 1.82 32.24
C GLU A 153 0.24 2.09 31.90
N VAL A 154 0.67 3.33 32.12
CA VAL A 154 2.01 3.81 31.79
C VAL A 154 2.66 4.35 33.07
N PRO A 155 3.63 3.63 33.64
CA PRO A 155 4.39 4.11 34.78
C PRO A 155 5.16 5.39 34.44
N ALA A 156 5.15 6.36 35.35
CA ALA A 156 5.92 7.61 35.20
C ALA A 156 7.42 7.35 35.12
N GLU A 157 7.89 6.36 35.88
CA GLU A 157 9.27 5.88 35.93
C GLU A 157 9.32 4.42 35.50
N GLY A 158 10.42 3.97 34.90
CA GLY A 158 10.58 2.58 34.48
C GLY A 158 11.80 2.37 33.59
N PRO A 159 12.04 1.12 33.14
CA PRO A 159 13.13 0.84 32.22
C PRO A 159 12.91 1.56 30.87
N ALA A 160 13.98 1.64 30.07
CA ALA A 160 13.91 2.26 28.74
C ALA A 160 12.92 1.53 27.81
N ILE A 161 12.83 0.20 27.92
CA ILE A 161 11.81 -0.64 27.28
C ILE A 161 11.12 -1.45 28.39
N ASP A 162 9.81 -1.28 28.52
CA ASP A 162 8.97 -1.94 29.52
C ASP A 162 7.90 -2.81 28.83
N ALA A 163 8.12 -4.13 28.86
CA ALA A 163 7.22 -5.13 28.31
C ALA A 163 6.34 -5.82 29.38
N SER A 164 6.25 -5.25 30.60
CA SER A 164 5.42 -5.83 31.68
C SER A 164 3.93 -5.92 31.33
N ARG A 165 3.48 -5.13 30.35
CA ARG A 165 2.10 -5.09 29.83
C ARG A 165 1.95 -5.76 28.45
N ALA A 166 2.90 -6.62 28.08
CA ALA A 166 2.85 -7.32 26.79
C ALA A 166 1.59 -8.19 26.63
N ALA A 167 1.09 -8.80 27.70
CA ALA A 167 -0.17 -9.56 27.68
C ALA A 167 -1.40 -8.68 27.41
N ASP A 168 -1.32 -7.38 27.69
CA ASP A 168 -2.36 -6.38 27.43
C ASP A 168 -2.23 -5.78 26.03
N GLY A 169 -1.29 -6.27 25.21
CA GLY A 169 -1.17 -5.89 23.79
C GLY A 169 -0.29 -4.69 23.51
N TYR A 170 0.52 -4.23 24.47
CA TYR A 170 1.43 -3.10 24.25
C TYR A 170 2.78 -3.21 24.99
N VAL A 171 3.74 -2.44 24.50
CA VAL A 171 5.03 -2.18 25.15
C VAL A 171 5.18 -0.68 25.34
N VAL A 172 5.80 -0.27 26.45
CA VAL A 172 6.13 1.14 26.70
C VAL A 172 7.61 1.34 26.44
N ALA A 173 7.98 2.38 25.69
CA ALA A 173 9.37 2.80 25.59
C ALA A 173 9.54 4.28 25.94
N ARG A 174 10.69 4.60 26.52
CA ARG A 174 11.08 5.94 26.94
C ARG A 174 12.59 6.09 26.81
N SER A 175 13.05 7.25 26.34
CA SER A 175 14.48 7.59 26.31
C SER A 175 14.66 9.08 26.06
N SER A 176 15.78 9.63 26.53
CA SER A 176 16.15 11.03 26.30
C SER A 176 17.42 11.12 25.45
N SER A 177 17.45 12.02 24.48
CA SER A 177 18.59 12.17 23.56
C SER A 177 18.55 13.53 22.85
N ALA A 178 19.72 14.14 22.62
CA ALA A 178 19.84 15.33 21.77
C ALA A 178 19.58 15.02 20.28
N SER A 179 19.69 13.75 19.89
CA SER A 179 19.39 13.25 18.54
C SER A 179 18.02 12.57 18.49
N ARG A 180 17.39 12.55 17.31
CA ARG A 180 16.11 11.85 17.08
C ARG A 180 16.21 10.38 17.48
N LEU A 181 15.12 9.85 18.03
CA LEU A 181 14.99 8.45 18.42
C LEU A 181 13.89 7.77 17.60
N LYS A 182 14.08 6.49 17.32
CA LYS A 182 13.05 5.59 16.80
C LYS A 182 12.92 4.42 17.75
N PHE A 183 11.70 3.94 17.92
CA PHE A 183 11.45 2.66 18.56
C PHE A 183 11.15 1.63 17.46
N GLN A 184 11.84 0.50 17.49
CA GLN A 184 11.65 -0.58 16.53
C GLN A 184 11.05 -1.79 17.23
N VAL A 185 9.97 -2.32 16.66
CA VAL A 185 9.31 -3.55 17.08
C VAL A 185 9.43 -4.55 15.94
N SER A 186 9.93 -5.75 16.20
CA SER A 186 10.11 -6.76 15.16
C SER A 186 9.77 -8.17 15.64
N LYS A 187 9.23 -8.98 14.72
CA LYS A 187 8.94 -10.41 14.89
C LYS A 187 9.21 -11.10 13.55
N GLY A 188 10.22 -11.98 13.51
CA GLY A 188 10.66 -12.60 12.26
C GLY A 188 11.10 -11.53 11.24
N GLU A 189 10.49 -11.53 10.06
CA GLU A 189 10.76 -10.57 8.98
C GLU A 189 9.95 -9.27 9.11
N MET A 190 8.92 -9.24 9.97
CA MET A 190 8.10 -8.06 10.17
C MET A 190 8.83 -7.06 11.07
N VAL A 191 8.94 -5.81 10.59
CA VAL A 191 9.63 -4.72 11.29
C VAL A 191 8.80 -3.45 11.21
N TYR A 192 8.49 -2.90 12.38
CA TYR A 192 7.78 -1.64 12.55
C TYR A 192 8.72 -0.63 13.20
N ASN A 193 8.77 0.59 12.65
CA ASN A 193 9.57 1.68 13.20
C ASN A 193 8.65 2.85 13.54
N TYR A 194 8.71 3.31 14.78
CA TYR A 194 7.90 4.38 15.33
C TYR A 194 8.78 5.55 15.74
N ASP A 195 8.23 6.76 15.70
CA ASP A 195 8.87 7.92 16.30
C ASP A 195 8.82 7.80 17.83
N LEU A 196 9.98 7.90 18.47
CA LEU A 196 10.08 7.92 19.93
C LEU A 196 10.44 9.35 20.36
N PRO A 197 9.64 10.00 21.23
CA PRO A 197 10.01 11.27 21.83
C PRO A 197 11.39 11.19 22.50
N ASN A 198 12.19 12.23 22.31
CA ASN A 198 13.57 12.29 22.79
C ASN A 198 13.73 13.08 24.10
N ASP A 199 12.63 13.38 24.76
CA ASP A 199 12.53 14.10 26.03
C ASP A 199 12.31 13.17 27.23
N GLY A 200 12.21 11.86 27.02
CA GLY A 200 11.92 10.87 28.06
C GLY A 200 10.44 10.58 28.25
N THR A 201 9.54 11.21 27.48
CA THR A 201 8.10 10.93 27.56
C THR A 201 7.82 9.46 27.25
N PRO A 202 7.18 8.71 28.16
CA PRO A 202 6.84 7.32 27.90
C PRO A 202 5.78 7.23 26.82
N THR A 203 6.03 6.36 25.84
CA THR A 203 5.17 6.18 24.67
C THR A 203 4.76 4.71 24.55
N VAL A 204 3.49 4.50 24.22
CA VAL A 204 2.85 3.18 24.08
C VAL A 204 2.91 2.74 22.63
N PHE A 205 3.38 1.51 22.40
CA PHE A 205 3.47 0.90 21.07
C PHE A 205 2.70 -0.43 21.05
N PRO A 206 1.86 -0.67 20.03
CA PRO A 206 1.02 -1.86 19.97
C PRO A 206 1.82 -3.13 19.63
N LEU A 207 1.40 -4.27 20.15
CA LEU A 207 1.91 -5.60 19.83
C LEU A 207 0.97 -6.30 18.85
N ASN A 208 1.00 -5.83 17.62
CA ASN A 208 0.10 -6.15 16.51
C ASN A 208 0.50 -7.39 15.69
N MET A 209 1.54 -8.11 16.08
CA MET A 209 2.07 -9.26 15.34
C MET A 209 1.76 -10.60 16.02
N GLU A 210 0.65 -10.66 16.77
CA GLU A 210 0.18 -11.86 17.50
C GLU A 210 1.19 -12.38 18.55
N ASN A 211 1.01 -13.61 19.03
CA ASN A 211 1.91 -14.25 20.01
C ASN A 211 3.25 -14.67 19.40
N GLY A 212 4.33 -14.64 20.19
CA GLY A 212 5.62 -15.20 19.83
C GLY A 212 6.81 -14.31 20.21
N ALA A 213 7.97 -14.57 19.64
CA ALA A 213 9.22 -13.89 20.00
C ALA A 213 9.35 -12.50 19.34
N TYR A 214 9.30 -11.45 20.15
CA TYR A 214 9.51 -10.06 19.75
C TYR A 214 10.93 -9.60 20.08
N VAL A 215 11.43 -8.70 19.25
CA VAL A 215 12.64 -7.90 19.51
C VAL A 215 12.26 -6.43 19.46
N PHE A 216 12.47 -5.75 20.58
CA PHE A 216 12.27 -4.31 20.77
C PHE A 216 13.63 -3.62 20.79
N ARG A 217 13.74 -2.47 20.11
CA ARG A 217 14.98 -1.69 20.09
C ARG A 217 14.71 -0.20 20.17
N ILE A 218 15.54 0.53 20.91
CA ILE A 218 15.63 1.98 20.79
C ILE A 218 16.80 2.29 19.86
N MET A 219 16.52 3.07 18.83
CA MET A 219 17.46 3.42 17.77
C MET A 219 17.73 4.92 17.82
N LYS A 220 18.99 5.31 17.94
CA LYS A 220 19.41 6.72 17.95
C LYS A 220 19.93 7.14 16.58
N ASN A 221 19.42 8.26 16.08
CA ASN A 221 19.88 8.83 14.82
C ASN A 221 21.33 9.31 14.93
N THR A 222 22.14 9.01 13.92
CA THR A 222 23.52 9.51 13.81
C THR A 222 23.62 10.60 12.75
N GLU A 223 23.13 10.31 11.54
CA GLU A 223 23.13 11.23 10.40
C GLU A 223 22.05 10.81 9.41
N GLY A 224 21.32 11.76 8.81
CA GLY A 224 20.32 11.47 7.78
C GLY A 224 19.31 10.40 8.25
N ASN A 225 19.27 9.26 7.55
CA ASN A 225 18.42 8.12 7.88
C ASN A 225 19.17 6.97 8.56
N ASN A 226 20.40 7.19 9.01
CA ASN A 226 21.20 6.20 9.72
C ASN A 226 20.90 6.23 11.22
N TYR A 227 20.74 5.05 11.79
CA TYR A 227 20.47 4.87 13.20
C TYR A 227 21.37 3.77 13.77
N VAL A 228 21.74 3.92 15.04
CA VAL A 228 22.43 2.90 15.83
C VAL A 228 21.53 2.43 16.96
N GLU A 229 21.55 1.13 17.23
CA GLU A 229 20.85 0.55 18.38
C GLU A 229 21.53 1.04 19.67
N ILE A 230 20.72 1.49 20.63
CA ILE A 230 21.21 1.93 21.95
C ILE A 230 20.58 1.15 23.10
N GLU A 231 19.45 0.48 22.87
CA GLU A 231 18.76 -0.36 23.84
C GLU A 231 18.08 -1.51 23.10
N ARG A 232 18.01 -2.70 23.72
CA ARG A 232 17.38 -3.88 23.14
C ARG A 232 16.74 -4.76 24.19
N LEU A 233 15.52 -5.23 23.93
CA LEU A 233 14.82 -6.21 24.73
C LEU A 233 14.25 -7.31 23.82
N GLU A 234 14.49 -8.57 24.18
CA GLU A 234 13.80 -9.71 23.58
C GLU A 234 12.73 -10.20 24.56
N GLN A 235 11.53 -10.50 24.07
CA GLN A 235 10.42 -10.99 24.88
C GLN A 235 9.58 -11.97 24.08
N ASP A 236 9.26 -13.12 24.67
CA ASP A 236 8.19 -13.97 24.16
C ASP A 236 6.85 -13.42 24.65
N VAL A 237 6.01 -12.99 23.72
CA VAL A 237 4.75 -12.30 23.98
C VAL A 237 3.61 -13.31 23.88
N ALA A 238 2.83 -13.38 24.95
CA ALA A 238 1.57 -14.11 25.00
C ALA A 238 0.45 -13.11 25.33
N LEU A 239 -0.30 -12.70 24.32
CA LEU A 239 -1.46 -11.82 24.47
C LEU A 239 -2.57 -12.54 25.25
N SER A 240 -3.23 -11.81 26.14
CA SER A 240 -4.44 -12.27 26.82
C SER A 240 -5.62 -12.41 25.86
N SER A 241 -5.60 -11.62 24.78
CA SER A 241 -6.59 -11.62 23.70
C SER A 241 -5.96 -11.10 22.41
N GLU A 242 -6.33 -11.65 21.26
CA GLU A 242 -5.91 -11.14 19.95
C GLU A 242 -6.39 -9.70 19.68
N PHE A 243 -7.42 -9.25 20.42
CA PHE A 243 -7.98 -7.91 20.31
C PHE A 243 -7.28 -6.88 21.18
N ALA A 244 -6.47 -7.30 22.15
CA ALA A 244 -5.88 -6.42 23.17
C ALA A 244 -5.11 -5.20 22.58
N PRO A 245 -4.30 -5.34 21.50
CA PRO A 245 -3.63 -4.19 20.88
C PRO A 245 -4.59 -3.20 20.20
N PHE A 246 -5.80 -3.65 19.86
CA PHE A 246 -6.74 -2.94 18.99
C PHE A 246 -7.93 -2.34 19.74
N VAL A 247 -7.85 -2.25 21.07
CA VAL A 247 -8.87 -1.63 21.94
C VAL A 247 -8.30 -0.52 22.82
N ILE A 248 -7.03 -0.15 22.61
CA ILE A 248 -6.33 0.90 23.36
C ILE A 248 -5.75 1.97 22.41
N PRO A 249 -5.50 3.19 22.89
CA PRO A 249 -4.86 4.23 22.10
C PRO A 249 -3.40 3.90 21.81
N ASN A 250 -2.90 4.40 20.68
CA ASN A 250 -1.50 4.37 20.30
C ASN A 250 -1.12 5.63 19.51
N GLN A 251 0.14 5.74 19.07
CA GLN A 251 0.64 6.91 18.34
C GLN A 251 -0.20 7.30 17.12
N PHE A 252 -0.81 6.34 16.40
CA PHE A 252 -1.60 6.60 15.20
C PHE A 252 -3.11 6.69 15.47
N CYS A 253 -3.51 6.52 16.72
CA CYS A 253 -4.89 6.47 17.19
C CYS A 253 -4.94 7.02 18.62
N SER A 254 -4.53 8.28 18.80
CA SER A 254 -4.40 8.88 20.13
C SER A 254 -5.74 9.41 20.62
N TYR A 255 -6.16 8.97 21.80
CA TYR A 255 -7.32 9.48 22.52
C TYR A 255 -7.18 9.24 24.02
N ASN A 256 -7.95 9.98 24.82
CA ASN A 256 -8.16 9.73 26.24
C ASN A 256 -9.63 9.98 26.61
N GLN A 257 -9.96 9.93 27.90
CA GLN A 257 -11.34 10.10 28.39
C GLN A 257 -11.92 11.50 28.08
N GLU A 258 -11.06 12.51 27.96
CA GLU A 258 -11.39 13.91 27.72
C GLU A 258 -11.41 14.28 26.23
N SER A 259 -10.93 13.40 25.34
CA SER A 259 -10.87 13.65 23.90
C SER A 259 -12.24 13.96 23.31
N ALA A 260 -12.27 14.93 22.39
CA ALA A 260 -13.50 15.35 21.72
C ALA A 260 -14.10 14.22 20.86
N CYS A 261 -13.26 13.40 20.22
CA CYS A 261 -13.69 12.23 19.46
C CYS A 261 -14.36 11.17 20.34
N VAL A 262 -13.92 11.00 21.58
CA VAL A 262 -14.56 10.09 22.55
C VAL A 262 -15.93 10.60 22.96
N ALA A 263 -16.04 11.89 23.29
CA ALA A 263 -17.32 12.51 23.61
C ALA A 263 -18.32 12.39 22.45
N LYS A 264 -17.86 12.65 21.21
CA LYS A 264 -18.68 12.51 20.00
C LYS A 264 -19.07 11.06 19.72
N ALA A 265 -18.17 10.09 19.89
CA ALA A 265 -18.49 8.67 19.72
C ALA A 265 -19.63 8.25 20.64
N ARG A 266 -19.55 8.61 21.93
CA ARG A 266 -20.60 8.34 22.93
C ARG A 266 -21.94 8.99 22.57
N GLU A 267 -21.92 10.24 22.11
CA GLU A 267 -23.14 10.92 21.63
C GLU A 267 -23.80 10.16 20.48
N LEU A 268 -23.02 9.76 19.47
CA LEU A 268 -23.52 9.06 18.28
C LEU A 268 -24.07 7.66 18.59
N THR A 269 -23.54 7.00 19.62
CA THR A 269 -23.93 5.64 19.99
C THR A 269 -24.88 5.57 21.18
N ALA A 270 -25.38 6.70 21.68
CA ALA A 270 -26.22 6.75 22.88
C ALA A 270 -27.50 5.89 22.79
N ASN A 271 -28.03 5.73 21.56
CA ASN A 271 -29.23 4.94 21.29
C ASN A 271 -28.95 3.69 20.44
N ALA A 272 -27.69 3.28 20.28
CA ALA A 272 -27.36 2.08 19.53
C ALA A 272 -27.74 0.84 20.35
N GLU A 273 -28.58 -0.02 19.79
CA GLU A 273 -29.05 -1.25 20.46
C GLU A 273 -28.04 -2.40 20.31
N ASN A 274 -27.23 -2.37 19.25
CA ASN A 274 -26.28 -3.41 18.91
C ASN A 274 -24.95 -2.87 18.34
N GLN A 275 -23.93 -3.73 18.27
CA GLN A 275 -22.58 -3.32 17.83
C GLN A 275 -22.58 -2.85 16.37
N GLY A 276 -23.38 -3.47 15.50
CA GLY A 276 -23.52 -3.05 14.11
C GLY A 276 -24.05 -1.61 13.99
N GLU A 277 -25.05 -1.25 14.80
CA GLU A 277 -25.58 0.12 14.86
C GLU A 277 -24.56 1.12 15.40
N ALA A 278 -23.78 0.74 16.42
CA ALA A 278 -22.73 1.59 16.96
C ALA A 278 -21.67 1.91 15.90
N VAL A 279 -21.20 0.88 15.18
CA VAL A 279 -20.25 1.03 14.06
C VAL A 279 -20.85 1.89 12.95
N ARG A 280 -22.10 1.61 12.55
CA ARG A 280 -22.81 2.35 11.51
C ARG A 280 -22.92 3.84 11.84
N SER A 281 -23.35 4.18 13.06
CA SER A 281 -23.53 5.58 13.49
C SER A 281 -22.23 6.38 13.41
N ILE A 282 -21.11 5.79 13.84
CA ILE A 282 -19.78 6.42 13.76
C ILE A 282 -19.32 6.56 12.30
N CYS A 283 -19.36 5.47 11.53
CA CYS A 283 -18.90 5.50 10.14
C CYS A 283 -19.72 6.50 9.33
N LYS A 284 -21.05 6.50 9.49
CA LYS A 284 -21.95 7.43 8.81
C LYS A 284 -21.63 8.88 9.16
N TYR A 285 -21.41 9.19 10.44
CA TYR A 285 -21.02 10.54 10.83
C TYR A 285 -19.73 10.98 10.13
N ILE A 286 -18.69 10.14 10.14
CA ILE A 286 -17.41 10.47 9.50
C ILE A 286 -17.58 10.68 7.99
N MET A 287 -18.32 9.80 7.32
CA MET A 287 -18.60 9.90 5.88
C MET A 287 -19.35 11.18 5.52
N ASP A 288 -20.32 11.58 6.33
CA ASP A 288 -21.18 12.74 6.06
C ASP A 288 -20.52 14.08 6.44
N ASN A 289 -19.53 14.08 7.34
CA ASN A 289 -19.01 15.30 7.96
C ASN A 289 -17.54 15.60 7.70
N ILE A 290 -16.72 14.62 7.31
CA ILE A 290 -15.31 14.85 7.03
C ILE A 290 -15.10 14.97 5.52
N SER A 291 -14.42 16.04 5.09
CA SER A 291 -14.06 16.28 3.70
C SER A 291 -12.60 15.92 3.40
N TYR A 292 -12.31 15.39 2.22
CA TYR A 292 -10.95 15.01 1.86
C TYR A 292 -10.08 16.24 1.57
N ASP A 293 -8.93 16.35 2.25
CA ASP A 293 -8.00 17.46 2.11
C ASP A 293 -6.89 17.14 1.08
N THR A 294 -7.14 17.49 -0.17
CA THR A 294 -6.18 17.30 -1.27
C THR A 294 -4.92 18.16 -1.13
N GLY A 295 -5.04 19.34 -0.49
CA GLY A 295 -3.92 20.23 -0.22
C GLY A 295 -2.93 19.60 0.77
N LYS A 296 -3.45 19.11 1.89
CA LYS A 296 -2.70 18.33 2.88
C LYS A 296 -2.11 17.07 2.25
N ALA A 297 -2.89 16.33 1.45
CA ALA A 297 -2.38 15.15 0.75
C ALA A 297 -1.18 15.47 -0.14
N GLN A 298 -1.22 16.59 -0.88
CA GLN A 298 -0.11 17.02 -1.73
C GLN A 298 1.14 17.42 -0.92
N GLN A 299 0.96 18.08 0.24
CA GLN A 299 2.05 18.42 1.15
C GLN A 299 2.70 17.17 1.76
N LEU A 300 1.88 16.17 2.11
CA LEU A 300 2.36 14.93 2.74
C LEU A 300 3.17 14.04 1.80
N LYS A 301 3.07 14.20 0.47
CA LYS A 301 3.87 13.44 -0.51
C LYS A 301 5.39 13.58 -0.32
N THR A 302 5.84 14.70 0.24
CA THR A 302 7.28 14.99 0.45
C THR A 302 7.69 14.92 1.93
N LEU A 303 6.73 14.76 2.84
CA LEU A 303 6.97 14.65 4.27
C LEU A 303 7.09 13.19 4.69
N THR A 304 7.92 12.94 5.69
CA THR A 304 8.06 11.61 6.32
C THR A 304 7.68 11.72 7.79
N GLY A 305 7.06 10.67 8.34
CA GLY A 305 6.69 10.63 9.76
C GLY A 305 5.42 11.40 10.11
N TYR A 306 4.45 11.49 9.20
CA TYR A 306 3.13 12.05 9.53
C TYR A 306 2.40 11.17 10.54
N ILE A 307 1.92 11.78 11.62
CA ILE A 307 1.12 11.14 12.68
C ILE A 307 -0.24 11.87 12.73
N PRO A 308 -1.37 11.18 12.53
CA PRO A 308 -2.69 11.78 12.55
C PRO A 308 -3.13 12.10 13.99
N ASN A 309 -3.98 13.13 14.13
CA ASN A 309 -4.63 13.49 15.39
C ASN A 309 -6.16 13.41 15.22
N PRO A 310 -6.85 12.46 15.90
CA PRO A 310 -8.30 12.31 15.83
C PRO A 310 -9.08 13.58 16.19
N ASP A 311 -8.70 14.26 17.27
CA ASP A 311 -9.44 15.45 17.74
C ASP A 311 -9.26 16.64 16.79
N GLU A 312 -8.08 16.79 16.18
CA GLU A 312 -7.86 17.81 15.14
C GLU A 312 -8.70 17.52 13.89
N THR A 313 -8.76 16.26 13.47
CA THR A 313 -9.56 15.83 12.30
C THR A 313 -11.05 16.08 12.55
N LEU A 314 -11.53 15.76 13.75
CA LEU A 314 -12.91 16.03 14.14
C LEU A 314 -13.21 17.54 14.15
N ALA A 315 -12.29 18.36 14.67
CA ALA A 315 -12.48 19.80 14.78
C ALA A 315 -12.41 20.52 13.43
N SER A 316 -11.46 20.14 12.56
CA SER A 316 -11.31 20.74 11.23
C SER A 316 -12.38 20.26 10.24
N GLN A 317 -12.95 19.08 10.49
CA GLN A 317 -13.83 18.37 9.56
C GLN A 317 -13.15 18.09 8.21
N THR A 318 -11.83 18.03 8.18
CA THR A 318 -11.03 17.74 6.99
C THR A 318 -9.85 16.84 7.31
N GLY A 319 -9.47 15.98 6.36
CA GLY A 319 -8.32 15.10 6.53
C GLY A 319 -7.95 14.31 5.29
N VAL A 320 -6.85 13.56 5.38
CA VAL A 320 -6.43 12.57 4.37
C VAL A 320 -6.77 11.15 4.83
N CYS A 321 -6.56 10.12 4.01
CA CYS A 321 -6.97 8.74 4.34
C CYS A 321 -6.52 8.25 5.73
N PHE A 322 -5.31 8.62 6.15
CA PHE A 322 -4.80 8.24 7.47
C PHE A 322 -5.54 8.95 8.62
N ASP A 323 -6.02 10.18 8.41
CA ASP A 323 -6.82 10.93 9.38
C ASP A 323 -8.19 10.29 9.58
N TYR A 324 -8.84 9.86 8.49
CA TYR A 324 -10.11 9.14 8.55
C TYR A 324 -9.96 7.83 9.33
N ALA A 325 -8.93 7.05 9.00
CA ALA A 325 -8.69 5.78 9.66
C ALA A 325 -8.36 5.97 11.16
N SER A 326 -7.55 6.98 11.48
CA SER A 326 -7.21 7.34 12.85
C SER A 326 -8.43 7.78 13.66
N LEU A 327 -9.28 8.66 13.11
CA LEU A 327 -10.49 9.14 13.76
C LEU A 327 -11.49 8.00 13.98
N GLY A 328 -11.75 7.20 12.95
CA GLY A 328 -12.65 6.06 13.04
C GLY A 328 -12.20 5.03 14.09
N ALA A 329 -10.92 4.68 14.08
CA ALA A 329 -10.34 3.79 15.08
C ALA A 329 -10.42 4.41 16.49
N ALA A 330 -10.13 5.70 16.67
CA ALA A 330 -10.18 6.34 17.99
C ALA A 330 -11.61 6.30 18.57
N MET A 331 -12.60 6.66 17.75
CA MET A 331 -14.01 6.61 18.16
C MET A 331 -14.45 5.19 18.53
N LEU A 332 -14.15 4.20 17.69
CA LEU A 332 -14.57 2.81 17.90
C LEU A 332 -13.84 2.14 19.08
N ARG A 333 -12.52 2.29 19.16
CA ARG A 333 -11.73 1.74 20.27
C ARG A 333 -12.14 2.35 21.61
N SER A 334 -12.51 3.63 21.65
CA SER A 334 -13.01 4.27 22.87
C SER A 334 -14.30 3.66 23.42
N LEU A 335 -15.05 2.95 22.56
CA LEU A 335 -16.25 2.20 22.90
C LEU A 335 -15.97 0.71 23.15
N GLY A 336 -14.70 0.30 23.16
CA GLY A 336 -14.29 -1.10 23.34
C GLY A 336 -14.46 -1.98 22.11
N LEU A 337 -14.73 -1.40 20.93
CA LEU A 337 -14.87 -2.14 19.68
C LEU A 337 -13.49 -2.33 19.01
N PRO A 338 -12.98 -3.57 18.89
CA PRO A 338 -11.66 -3.82 18.32
C PRO A 338 -11.56 -3.29 16.89
N THR A 339 -10.59 -2.41 16.66
CA THR A 339 -10.42 -1.75 15.37
C THR A 339 -8.94 -1.64 15.00
N LYS A 340 -8.53 -2.25 13.91
CA LYS A 340 -7.19 -2.08 13.32
C LYS A 340 -7.16 -0.85 12.44
N ILE A 341 -6.04 -0.13 12.44
CA ILE A 341 -5.70 0.79 11.36
C ILE A 341 -4.77 0.05 10.41
N ILE A 342 -5.10 0.05 9.12
CA ILE A 342 -4.26 -0.56 8.10
C ILE A 342 -3.71 0.55 7.22
N THR A 343 -2.43 0.47 6.90
CA THR A 343 -1.88 1.17 5.73
C THR A 343 -1.37 0.17 4.72
N GLY A 344 -1.51 0.51 3.45
CA GLY A 344 -1.28 -0.44 2.38
C GLY A 344 -1.43 0.18 1.01
N TYR A 345 -1.79 -0.65 0.04
CA TYR A 345 -1.92 -0.27 -1.35
C TYR A 345 -3.27 -0.67 -1.91
N VAL A 346 -3.86 0.19 -2.73
CA VAL A 346 -5.13 -0.06 -3.42
C VAL A 346 -4.98 0.00 -4.93
N ALA A 347 -5.70 -0.87 -5.63
CA ALA A 347 -5.77 -0.86 -7.08
C ALA A 347 -6.76 0.21 -7.59
N PRO A 348 -6.59 0.73 -8.80
CA PRO A 348 -5.44 0.53 -9.69
C PRO A 348 -4.23 1.37 -9.29
N GLY A 349 -3.03 0.89 -9.62
CA GLY A 349 -1.80 1.70 -9.57
C GLY A 349 -1.05 1.72 -8.23
N ASP A 350 -1.30 0.75 -7.35
CA ASP A 350 -0.64 0.60 -6.04
C ASP A 350 -0.61 1.93 -5.26
N LEU A 351 -1.78 2.58 -5.15
CA LEU A 351 -1.92 3.84 -4.44
C LEU A 351 -1.78 3.60 -2.94
N TYR A 352 -0.86 4.32 -2.28
CA TYR A 352 -0.72 4.22 -0.83
C TYR A 352 -1.97 4.77 -0.15
N HIS A 353 -2.59 3.95 0.69
CA HIS A 353 -3.89 4.25 1.30
C HIS A 353 -3.96 3.76 2.74
N ALA A 354 -4.96 4.23 3.48
CA ALA A 354 -5.24 3.82 4.84
C ALA A 354 -6.74 3.58 5.05
N TRP A 355 -7.07 2.53 5.79
CA TRP A 355 -8.45 2.14 6.12
C TRP A 355 -8.49 1.50 7.51
N ILE A 356 -9.68 1.19 8.01
CA ILE A 356 -9.85 0.43 9.25
C ILE A 356 -10.36 -0.97 8.97
N MET A 357 -10.00 -1.90 9.85
CA MET A 357 -10.69 -3.19 9.95
C MET A 357 -11.38 -3.23 11.31
N VAL A 358 -12.67 -3.52 11.34
CA VAL A 358 -13.46 -3.62 12.58
C VAL A 358 -13.80 -5.07 12.87
N TYR A 359 -13.77 -5.47 14.14
CA TYR A 359 -14.26 -6.77 14.58
C TYR A 359 -15.45 -6.55 15.51
N VAL A 360 -16.62 -7.02 15.11
CA VAL A 360 -17.85 -6.91 15.88
C VAL A 360 -18.65 -8.21 15.79
N ASP A 361 -19.41 -8.50 16.83
CA ASP A 361 -20.45 -9.52 16.83
C ASP A 361 -21.73 -8.89 16.27
N GLY A 362 -21.71 -8.56 14.99
CA GLY A 362 -22.80 -7.87 14.31
C GLY A 362 -22.56 -7.69 12.83
N SER A 363 -23.59 -7.28 12.11
CA SER A 363 -23.51 -6.99 10.69
C SER A 363 -23.99 -5.58 10.40
N TRP A 364 -23.44 -5.02 9.34
CA TRP A 364 -23.95 -3.79 8.74
C TRP A 364 -23.59 -3.80 7.26
N GLN A 365 -24.55 -3.52 6.39
CA GLN A 365 -24.33 -3.45 4.95
C GLN A 365 -24.74 -2.08 4.42
N THR A 366 -23.84 -1.50 3.61
CA THR A 366 -24.10 -0.31 2.80
C THR A 366 -23.68 -0.60 1.35
N GLY A 367 -23.90 0.34 0.42
CA GLY A 367 -23.47 0.20 -0.97
C GLY A 367 -21.95 0.09 -1.14
N GLU A 368 -21.19 0.60 -0.17
CA GLU A 368 -19.73 0.76 -0.24
C GLU A 368 -18.95 -0.35 0.46
N PHE A 369 -19.50 -0.98 1.52
CA PHE A 369 -18.83 -2.05 2.26
C PHE A 369 -19.81 -2.87 3.13
N SER A 370 -19.32 -4.02 3.61
CA SER A 370 -20.07 -4.96 4.46
C SER A 370 -19.26 -5.28 5.71
N VAL A 371 -19.86 -5.04 6.86
CA VAL A 371 -19.44 -5.54 8.17
C VAL A 371 -20.15 -6.86 8.44
N ASN A 372 -19.39 -7.89 8.75
CA ASN A 372 -19.86 -9.23 9.04
C ASN A 372 -19.51 -9.62 10.48
N PRO A 373 -20.33 -10.45 11.13
CA PRO A 373 -20.04 -10.93 12.47
C PRO A 373 -18.78 -11.79 12.49
N ASP A 374 -18.12 -11.85 13.64
CA ASP A 374 -17.02 -12.76 13.98
C ASP A 374 -15.82 -12.72 13.01
N SER A 375 -15.67 -11.60 12.29
CA SER A 375 -14.59 -11.43 11.32
C SER A 375 -14.12 -9.99 11.23
N TRP A 376 -12.83 -9.81 10.93
CA TRP A 376 -12.28 -8.50 10.62
C TRP A 376 -12.86 -8.00 9.30
N SER A 377 -13.71 -6.97 9.39
CA SER A 377 -14.41 -6.39 8.25
C SER A 377 -13.76 -5.08 7.83
N ARG A 378 -13.46 -4.94 6.54
CA ARG A 378 -12.85 -3.72 5.98
C ARG A 378 -13.87 -2.60 5.89
N VAL A 379 -13.50 -1.43 6.42
CA VAL A 379 -14.25 -0.19 6.27
C VAL A 379 -13.31 0.91 5.77
N ASP A 380 -13.51 1.32 4.51
CA ASP A 380 -12.75 2.40 3.89
C ASP A 380 -13.56 3.70 3.94
N LEU A 381 -13.40 4.43 5.04
CA LEU A 381 -14.16 5.66 5.31
C LEU A 381 -13.86 6.75 4.28
N THR A 382 -12.66 6.78 3.69
CA THR A 382 -12.29 7.76 2.68
C THR A 382 -12.92 7.43 1.33
N PHE A 383 -12.91 6.16 0.93
CA PHE A 383 -13.60 5.70 -0.28
C PHE A 383 -15.08 6.04 -0.19
N ALA A 384 -15.71 5.69 0.94
CA ALA A 384 -17.14 5.89 1.13
C ALA A 384 -17.54 7.37 1.28
N ALA A 385 -16.70 8.23 1.87
CA ALA A 385 -16.96 9.67 1.97
C ALA A 385 -16.77 10.41 0.63
N SER A 386 -15.71 10.07 -0.11
CA SER A 386 -15.33 10.84 -1.30
C SER A 386 -16.00 10.35 -2.58
N GLY A 387 -16.38 9.07 -2.65
CA GLY A 387 -16.83 8.42 -3.89
C GLY A 387 -15.83 8.49 -5.05
N SER A 388 -14.58 8.90 -4.77
CA SER A 388 -13.57 9.21 -5.78
C SER A 388 -12.46 8.18 -5.75
N THR A 389 -12.25 7.53 -6.89
CA THR A 389 -11.21 6.52 -7.07
C THR A 389 -9.81 7.11 -7.18
N GLU A 390 -9.67 8.44 -7.29
CA GLU A 390 -8.38 9.11 -7.51
C GLU A 390 -7.41 8.89 -6.34
N PHE A 391 -7.93 8.82 -5.12
CA PHE A 391 -7.12 8.71 -3.89
C PHE A 391 -7.37 7.42 -3.10
N THR A 392 -8.35 6.62 -3.52
CA THR A 392 -8.84 5.46 -2.76
C THR A 392 -8.89 4.18 -3.60
N GLY A 393 -8.52 4.26 -4.88
CA GLY A 393 -8.61 3.14 -5.81
C GLY A 393 -10.04 2.83 -6.25
N ASP A 394 -10.23 1.71 -6.95
CA ASP A 394 -11.54 1.25 -7.41
C ASP A 394 -12.33 0.44 -6.36
N GLY A 395 -11.78 0.31 -5.15
CA GLY A 395 -12.40 -0.45 -4.06
C GLY A 395 -12.33 -1.97 -4.22
N THR A 396 -11.67 -2.50 -5.25
CA THR A 396 -11.69 -3.95 -5.56
C THR A 396 -10.55 -4.73 -4.93
N SER A 397 -9.33 -4.16 -4.91
CA SER A 397 -8.12 -4.88 -4.49
C SER A 397 -7.30 -4.06 -3.50
N TYR A 398 -7.04 -4.63 -2.32
CA TYR A 398 -6.29 -4.03 -1.22
C TYR A 398 -5.15 -4.96 -0.82
N THR A 399 -3.96 -4.40 -0.63
CA THR A 399 -2.78 -5.10 -0.11
C THR A 399 -2.34 -4.45 1.18
N GLU A 400 -2.36 -5.19 2.28
CA GLU A 400 -1.91 -4.69 3.58
C GLU A 400 -0.38 -4.54 3.62
N ARG A 401 0.11 -3.47 4.23
CA ARG A 401 1.54 -3.25 4.47
C ARG A 401 1.86 -3.16 5.95
N TYR A 402 1.08 -2.39 6.70
CA TYR A 402 1.23 -2.23 8.15
C TYR A 402 -0.13 -2.25 8.83
N VAL A 403 -0.17 -2.85 10.02
CA VAL A 403 -1.34 -2.91 10.91
C VAL A 403 -1.01 -2.14 12.18
N TYR A 404 -1.94 -1.36 12.73
CA TYR A 404 -1.77 -0.61 13.97
C TYR A 404 -3.01 -0.64 14.85
#